data_AF-A0A958AT16-F1
#
_entry.id   AF-A0A958AT16-F1
#
_cell.length_a   1.000
_cell.length_b   1.000
_cell.length_c   1.000
_cell.angle_alpha   90.00
_cell.angle_beta   90.00
_cell.angle_gamma   90.00
#
_symmetry.space_group_name_H-M   'P 1'
#
loop_
_entity.id
_entity.type
_entity.pdbx_description
1 polymer ?
#
loop_
_entity_poly.entity_id
_entity_poly.type
_entity_poly.pdbx_seq_one_letter_code
_entity_poly.pdbx_strand_id
1 'polypeptide(L)'
;MPTAHDVDAKINDVITLSTKALKQENEAGYQDIQTLIFDLEGLARETFQAKLEDLYWSILDKLEQGQALTTAEHEVLEMLMVGDAKYYLRDETHLDEWRDELNRLLDEIRKRQASGLDTIDSLMKLRALCREAMRILPDLTYYFREKERIRRFETATSGAIDIETRRSLANLIKDMMESDQL
;
A
#
# COMPACT_ATOMS: atom_id res chain seq x y z
N MET A 1 -16.96 -0.13 17.24
CA MET A 1 -15.79 -0.68 16.55
C MET A 1 -16.20 -1.93 15.79
N PRO A 2 -15.74 -2.07 14.54
CA PRO A 2 -16.00 -3.26 13.74
C PRO A 2 -15.32 -4.49 14.35
N THR A 3 -15.87 -5.65 14.04
CA THR A 3 -15.45 -6.95 14.56
C THR A 3 -14.94 -7.85 13.44
N ALA A 4 -14.28 -8.95 13.82
CA ALA A 4 -13.89 -9.97 12.85
C ALA A 4 -15.09 -10.56 12.08
N HIS A 5 -16.29 -10.56 12.68
CA HIS A 5 -17.50 -11.01 12.01
C HIS A 5 -17.95 -10.03 10.92
N ASP A 6 -17.79 -8.73 11.14
CA ASP A 6 -18.11 -7.70 10.14
C ASP A 6 -17.17 -7.80 8.93
N VAL A 7 -15.88 -8.06 9.18
CA VAL A 7 -14.89 -8.33 8.12
C VAL A 7 -15.28 -9.57 7.31
N ASP A 8 -15.64 -10.67 7.98
CA ASP A 8 -16.05 -11.92 7.31
C ASP A 8 -17.32 -11.73 6.45
N ALA A 9 -18.30 -10.97 6.96
CA ALA A 9 -19.47 -10.60 6.19
C ALA A 9 -19.10 -9.77 4.94
N LYS A 10 -18.24 -8.76 5.09
CA LYS A 10 -17.78 -7.93 3.96
C LYS A 10 -16.99 -8.75 2.94
N ILE A 11 -16.16 -9.71 3.35
CA ILE A 11 -15.45 -10.63 2.44
C ILE A 11 -16.46 -11.36 1.55
N ASN A 12 -17.53 -11.90 2.12
CA ASN A 12 -18.57 -12.61 1.36
C ASN A 12 -19.26 -11.70 0.34
N ASP A 13 -19.52 -10.45 0.70
CA ASP A 13 -20.09 -9.44 -0.21
C ASP A 13 -19.11 -9.12 -1.35
N VAL A 14 -17.83 -8.86 -1.04
CA VAL A 14 -16.79 -8.57 -2.04
C VAL A 14 -16.69 -9.72 -3.03
N ILE A 15 -16.61 -10.97 -2.57
CA ILE A 15 -16.49 -12.14 -3.44
C ILE A 15 -17.72 -12.28 -4.35
N THR A 16 -18.92 -12.16 -3.79
CA THR A 16 -20.18 -12.34 -4.53
C THR A 16 -20.36 -11.27 -5.59
N LEU A 17 -20.16 -10.00 -5.22
CA LEU A 17 -20.36 -8.86 -6.11
C LEU A 17 -19.24 -8.77 -7.15
N SER A 18 -17.99 -9.04 -6.77
CA SER A 18 -16.87 -9.04 -7.72
C SER A 18 -17.03 -10.13 -8.78
N THR A 19 -17.50 -11.32 -8.39
CA THR A 19 -17.80 -12.40 -9.35
C THR A 19 -18.84 -11.99 -10.39
N LYS A 20 -19.85 -11.21 -9.98
CA LYS A 20 -20.85 -10.67 -10.90
C LYS A 20 -20.26 -9.57 -11.79
N ALA A 21 -19.45 -8.67 -11.23
CA ALA A 21 -18.83 -7.56 -11.95
C ALA A 21 -17.81 -8.06 -13.01
N LEU A 22 -16.98 -9.05 -12.66
CA LEU A 22 -16.01 -9.67 -13.56
C LEU A 22 -16.68 -10.24 -14.83
N LYS A 23 -17.86 -10.85 -14.69
CA LYS A 23 -18.62 -11.40 -15.84
C LYS A 23 -19.12 -10.34 -16.83
N GLN A 24 -19.14 -9.06 -16.44
CA GLN A 24 -19.61 -7.99 -17.32
C GLN A 24 -18.50 -7.44 -18.22
N GLU A 25 -17.23 -7.70 -17.88
CA GLU A 25 -16.04 -7.29 -18.65
C GLU A 25 -16.05 -5.82 -19.10
N ASN A 26 -16.53 -4.92 -18.24
CA ASN A 26 -16.65 -3.50 -18.54
C ASN A 26 -16.04 -2.64 -17.42
N GLU A 27 -15.72 -1.38 -17.75
CA GLU A 27 -15.07 -0.43 -16.84
C GLU A 27 -15.85 -0.23 -15.54
N ALA A 28 -17.18 -0.07 -15.62
CA ALA A 28 -18.02 0.15 -14.45
C ALA A 28 -17.92 -1.01 -13.44
N GLY A 29 -17.91 -2.26 -13.92
CA GLY A 29 -17.72 -3.43 -13.07
C GLY A 29 -16.36 -3.43 -12.35
N TYR A 30 -15.28 -3.01 -13.01
CA TYR A 30 -13.97 -2.91 -12.36
C TYR A 30 -13.88 -1.74 -11.36
N GLN A 31 -14.59 -0.64 -11.60
CA GLN A 31 -14.72 0.45 -10.62
C GLN A 31 -15.51 0.02 -9.37
N ASP A 32 -16.57 -0.78 -9.55
CA ASP A 32 -17.32 -1.37 -8.44
C ASP A 32 -16.43 -2.30 -7.60
N ILE A 33 -15.64 -3.17 -8.25
CA ILE A 33 -14.66 -4.04 -7.57
C ILE A 33 -13.65 -3.20 -6.78
N GLN A 34 -13.11 -2.14 -7.38
CA GLN A 34 -12.16 -1.26 -6.71
C GLN A 34 -12.75 -0.65 -5.43
N THR A 35 -14.00 -0.20 -5.48
CA THR A 35 -14.71 0.36 -4.32
C THR A 35 -14.91 -0.71 -3.24
N LEU A 36 -15.35 -1.91 -3.63
CA LEU A 36 -15.56 -3.02 -2.72
C LEU A 36 -14.29 -3.47 -1.99
N ILE A 37 -13.16 -3.54 -2.71
CA ILE A 37 -11.85 -3.87 -2.13
C ILE A 37 -11.38 -2.76 -1.20
N PHE A 38 -11.57 -1.49 -1.57
CA PHE A 38 -11.20 -0.35 -0.73
C PHE A 38 -11.96 -0.37 0.61
N ASP A 39 -13.28 -0.60 0.58
CA ASP A 39 -14.08 -0.70 1.79
C ASP A 39 -13.66 -1.88 2.68
N LEU A 40 -13.32 -3.03 2.08
CA LEU A 40 -12.88 -4.21 2.81
C LEU A 40 -11.52 -3.98 3.49
N GLU A 41 -10.58 -3.33 2.81
CA GLU A 41 -9.29 -2.95 3.40
C GLU A 41 -9.49 -2.00 4.58
N GLY A 42 -10.31 -0.96 4.43
CA GLY A 42 -10.65 -0.04 5.51
C GLY A 42 -11.24 -0.75 6.73
N LEU A 43 -12.22 -1.62 6.51
CA LEU A 43 -12.85 -2.39 7.59
C LEU A 43 -11.86 -3.35 8.28
N ALA A 44 -10.96 -3.97 7.51
CA ALA A 44 -9.90 -4.82 8.06
C ALA A 44 -8.91 -4.02 8.92
N ARG A 45 -8.54 -2.82 8.47
CA ARG A 45 -7.67 -1.89 9.20
C ARG A 45 -8.29 -1.43 10.50
N GLU A 46 -9.54 -0.97 10.49
CA GLU A 46 -10.26 -0.55 11.71
C GLU A 46 -10.41 -1.71 12.70
N THR A 47 -10.72 -2.92 12.20
CA THR A 47 -10.82 -4.12 13.05
C THR A 47 -9.47 -4.50 13.65
N PHE A 48 -8.37 -4.31 12.91
CA PHE A 48 -7.01 -4.50 13.41
C PHE A 48 -6.64 -3.46 14.46
N GLN A 49 -6.95 -2.18 14.25
CA GLN A 49 -6.71 -1.09 15.21
C GLN A 49 -7.50 -1.31 16.51
N ALA A 50 -8.77 -1.70 16.41
CA ALA A 50 -9.61 -2.06 17.55
C ALA A 50 -9.02 -3.18 18.41
N LYS A 51 -8.28 -4.13 17.81
CA LYS A 51 -7.60 -5.21 18.56
C LYS A 51 -6.35 -4.73 19.30
N LEU A 52 -5.81 -3.57 18.93
CA LEU A 52 -4.59 -3.02 19.50
C LEU A 52 -4.84 -1.79 20.39
N GLU A 53 -6.10 -1.36 20.56
CA GLU A 53 -6.48 -0.15 21.31
C GLU A 53 -5.83 -0.09 22.70
N ASP A 54 -5.87 -1.19 23.45
CA ASP A 54 -5.28 -1.25 24.80
C ASP A 54 -3.74 -1.12 24.81
N LEU A 55 -3.08 -1.65 23.77
CA LEU A 55 -1.61 -1.63 23.64
C LEU A 55 -1.11 -0.27 23.14
N TYR A 56 -1.93 0.41 22.34
CA TYR A 56 -1.65 1.71 21.77
C TYR A 56 -1.43 2.80 22.83
N TRP A 57 -2.32 2.90 23.83
CA TRP A 57 -2.27 4.01 24.80
C TRP A 57 -0.97 4.00 25.61
N SER A 58 -0.45 2.82 25.91
CA SER A 58 0.82 2.68 26.62
C SER A 58 2.01 3.12 25.76
N ILE A 59 2.00 2.80 24.46
CA ILE A 59 3.06 3.22 23.53
C ILE A 59 3.02 4.74 23.35
N LEU A 60 1.84 5.32 23.16
CA LEU A 60 1.65 6.75 22.98
C LEU A 60 2.18 7.52 24.19
N ASP A 61 1.78 7.14 25.40
CA ASP A 61 2.21 7.80 26.63
C ASP A 61 3.74 7.78 26.78
N LYS A 62 4.38 6.66 26.46
CA LYS A 62 5.84 6.54 26.50
C LYS A 62 6.54 7.39 25.45
N LEU A 63 6.00 7.47 24.24
CA LEU A 63 6.54 8.32 23.18
C LEU A 63 6.46 9.80 23.59
N GLU A 64 5.33 10.24 24.15
CA GLU A 64 5.12 11.62 24.60
C GLU A 64 6.01 12.00 25.78
N GLN A 65 6.21 11.08 26.73
CA GLN A 65 7.03 11.31 27.92
C GLN A 65 8.53 11.08 27.69
N GLY A 66 8.95 10.67 26.49
CA GLY A 66 10.36 10.37 26.23
C GLY A 66 10.85 9.11 26.97
N GLN A 67 9.97 8.17 27.31
CA GLN A 67 10.31 6.89 27.91
C GLN A 67 10.69 5.84 26.87
N ALA A 68 11.57 4.91 27.24
CA ALA A 68 11.95 3.81 26.36
C ALA A 68 10.78 2.83 26.17
N LEU A 69 10.58 2.37 24.93
CA LEU A 69 9.66 1.29 24.63
C LEU A 69 10.32 -0.06 24.96
N THR A 70 9.50 -1.00 25.42
CA THR A 70 9.88 -2.41 25.55
C THR A 70 9.96 -3.08 24.17
N THR A 71 10.55 -4.27 24.09
CA THR A 71 10.61 -5.04 22.84
C THR A 71 9.22 -5.32 22.27
N ALA A 72 8.26 -5.74 23.11
CA ALA A 72 6.89 -6.00 22.66
C ALA A 72 6.19 -4.72 22.16
N GLU A 73 6.43 -3.58 22.80
CA GLU A 73 5.90 -2.28 22.35
C GLU A 73 6.52 -1.83 21.02
N HIS A 74 7.81 -2.12 20.81
CA HIS A 74 8.46 -1.90 19.52
C HIS A 74 7.85 -2.77 18.41
N GLU A 75 7.54 -4.04 18.69
CA GLU A 75 6.87 -4.93 17.74
C GLU A 75 5.46 -4.44 17.39
N VAL A 76 4.70 -3.96 18.37
CA VAL A 76 3.37 -3.36 18.13
C VAL A 76 3.49 -2.08 17.32
N LEU A 77 4.43 -1.19 17.66
CA LEU A 77 4.70 0.01 16.91
C LEU A 77 5.06 -0.30 15.46
N GLU A 78 5.88 -1.33 15.22
CA GLU A 78 6.23 -1.77 13.87
C GLU A 78 5.01 -2.32 13.10
N MET A 79 4.19 -3.15 13.74
CA MET A 79 2.96 -3.67 13.12
C MET A 79 2.01 -2.55 12.72
N LEU A 80 1.85 -1.51 13.56
CA LEU A 80 1.02 -0.35 13.25
C LEU A 80 1.60 0.50 12.11
N MET A 81 2.90 0.81 12.16
CA MET A 81 3.49 1.79 11.26
C MET A 81 3.83 1.24 9.89
N VAL A 82 4.23 -0.03 9.80
CA VAL A 82 4.73 -0.65 8.55
C VAL A 82 4.33 -2.12 8.38
N GLY A 83 3.42 -2.65 9.21
CA GLY A 83 3.02 -4.05 9.17
C GLY A 83 2.38 -4.44 7.83
N ASP A 84 1.42 -3.66 7.36
CA ASP A 84 0.79 -3.83 6.05
C ASP A 84 1.82 -3.88 4.91
N ALA A 85 2.78 -2.94 4.89
CA ALA A 85 3.87 -2.90 3.92
C ALA A 85 4.74 -4.18 3.97
N LYS A 86 5.08 -4.66 5.17
CA LYS A 86 5.85 -5.90 5.34
C LYS A 86 5.10 -7.12 4.82
N TYR A 87 3.81 -7.23 5.11
CA TYR A 87 2.98 -8.32 4.61
C TYR A 87 2.84 -8.26 3.08
N TYR A 88 2.59 -7.06 2.52
CA TYR A 88 2.54 -6.86 1.08
C TYR A 88 3.83 -7.30 0.39
N LEU A 89 5.00 -6.80 0.82
CA LEU A 89 6.27 -7.12 0.16
C LEU A 89 6.69 -8.59 0.33
N ARG A 90 6.27 -9.26 1.40
CA ARG A 90 6.54 -10.68 1.62
C ARG A 90 5.79 -11.55 0.61
N ASP A 91 4.55 -11.17 0.30
CA ASP A 91 3.63 -11.98 -0.49
C ASP A 91 3.61 -11.57 -1.98
N GLU A 92 4.18 -10.40 -2.33
CA GLU A 92 4.33 -9.94 -3.71
C GLU A 92 5.36 -10.76 -4.51
N THR A 93 4.97 -11.19 -5.71
CA THR A 93 5.77 -12.08 -6.58
C THR A 93 5.98 -11.56 -7.99
N HIS A 94 5.32 -10.47 -8.39
CA HIS A 94 5.33 -9.98 -9.79
C HIS A 94 6.40 -8.92 -10.07
N LEU A 95 7.25 -8.58 -9.09
CA LEU A 95 8.25 -7.52 -9.25
C LEU A 95 9.13 -7.73 -10.50
N ASP A 96 9.62 -8.94 -10.69
CA ASP A 96 10.51 -9.25 -11.83
C ASP A 96 9.74 -9.18 -13.15
N GLU A 97 8.49 -9.65 -13.18
CA GLU A 97 7.62 -9.55 -14.36
C GLU A 97 7.38 -8.08 -14.77
N TRP A 98 7.07 -7.21 -13.81
CA TRP A 98 6.89 -5.78 -14.07
C TRP A 98 8.17 -5.10 -14.58
N ARG A 99 9.33 -5.49 -14.05
CA ARG A 99 10.63 -4.96 -14.48
C ARG A 99 10.98 -5.42 -15.89
N ASP A 100 10.77 -6.69 -16.18
CA ASP A 100 11.05 -7.27 -17.50
C ASP A 100 10.15 -6.66 -18.56
N GLU A 101 8.87 -6.47 -18.25
CA GLU A 101 7.93 -5.82 -19.14
C GLU A 101 8.29 -4.35 -19.37
N LEU A 102 8.66 -3.59 -18.34
CA LEU A 102 9.12 -2.22 -18.50
C LEU A 102 10.41 -2.15 -19.36
N ASN A 103 11.36 -3.06 -19.15
CA ASN A 103 12.58 -3.14 -19.97
C ASN A 103 12.26 -3.44 -21.44
N ARG A 104 11.35 -4.39 -21.70
CA ARG A 104 10.87 -4.70 -23.05
C ARG A 104 10.29 -3.46 -23.73
N LEU A 105 9.45 -2.71 -23.03
CA LEU A 105 8.83 -1.49 -23.55
C LEU A 105 9.87 -0.41 -23.86
N LEU A 106 10.85 -0.21 -22.98
CA LEU A 106 11.95 0.74 -23.21
C LEU A 106 12.79 0.36 -24.43
N ASP A 107 13.04 -0.93 -24.64
CA ASP A 107 13.76 -1.41 -25.82
C ASP A 107 12.96 -1.24 -27.11
N GLU A 108 11.65 -1.46 -27.07
CA GLU A 108 10.78 -1.15 -28.22
C GLU A 108 10.74 0.35 -28.53
N ILE A 109 10.70 1.21 -27.50
CA ILE A 109 10.81 2.67 -27.68
C ILE A 109 12.14 3.03 -28.37
N ARG A 110 13.26 2.44 -27.94
CA ARG A 110 14.59 2.65 -28.57
C ARG A 110 14.61 2.21 -30.03
N LYS A 111 14.06 1.03 -30.34
CA LYS A 111 13.95 0.53 -31.72
C LYS A 111 13.12 1.47 -32.60
N ARG A 112 12.03 2.03 -32.06
CA ARG A 112 11.20 3.01 -32.77
C ARG A 112 11.94 4.31 -33.02
N GLN A 113 12.66 4.83 -32.03
CA GLN A 113 13.51 6.00 -32.21
C GLN A 113 14.53 5.77 -33.33
N ALA A 114 15.20 4.61 -33.34
CA ALA A 114 16.20 4.28 -34.36
C ALA A 114 15.61 4.11 -35.77
N SER A 115 14.33 3.76 -35.87
CA SER A 115 13.62 3.56 -37.14
C SER A 115 13.04 4.86 -37.73
N GLY A 116 13.15 5.98 -37.03
CA GLY A 116 12.57 7.28 -37.42
C GLY A 116 11.13 7.46 -36.92
N LEU A 117 10.76 8.71 -36.64
CA LEU A 117 9.46 9.12 -36.10
C LEU A 117 8.69 10.07 -37.05
N ASP A 118 9.07 10.10 -38.33
CA ASP A 118 8.58 11.08 -39.31
C ASP A 118 7.14 10.83 -39.76
N THR A 119 6.55 9.69 -39.38
CA THR A 119 5.21 9.30 -39.81
C THR A 119 4.21 9.34 -38.65
N ILE A 120 2.95 9.66 -38.97
CA ILE A 120 1.85 9.61 -38.00
C ILE A 120 1.74 8.22 -37.36
N ASP A 121 1.87 7.15 -38.14
CA ASP A 121 1.84 5.77 -37.65
C ASP A 121 2.95 5.49 -36.62
N SER A 122 4.19 5.92 -36.91
CA SER A 122 5.31 5.76 -35.97
C SER A 122 5.08 6.50 -34.64
N LEU A 123 4.49 7.70 -34.69
CA LEU A 123 4.13 8.47 -33.50
C LEU A 123 2.98 7.81 -32.73
N MET A 124 1.98 7.25 -33.41
CA MET A 124 0.88 6.54 -32.74
C MET A 124 1.38 5.27 -32.04
N LYS A 125 2.31 4.53 -32.66
CA LYS A 125 2.96 3.36 -32.02
C LYS A 125 3.75 3.76 -30.79
N LEU A 126 4.53 4.86 -30.86
CA LEU A 126 5.23 5.39 -29.68
C LEU A 126 4.24 5.76 -28.57
N ARG A 127 3.13 6.44 -28.89
CA ARG A 127 2.09 6.78 -27.90
C ARG A 127 1.50 5.53 -27.25
N ALA A 128 1.30 4.46 -28.00
CA ALA A 128 0.81 3.19 -27.46
C ALA A 128 1.80 2.58 -26.45
N LEU A 129 3.09 2.50 -26.81
CA LEU A 129 4.15 2.03 -25.89
C LEU A 129 4.21 2.86 -24.60
N CYS A 130 4.12 4.18 -24.70
CA CYS A 130 4.09 5.05 -23.53
C CYS A 130 2.87 4.78 -22.63
N ARG A 131 1.68 4.52 -23.22
CA ARG A 131 0.48 4.17 -22.44
C ARG A 131 0.62 2.84 -21.72
N GLU A 132 1.26 1.88 -22.37
CA GLU A 132 1.53 0.56 -21.78
C GLU A 132 2.50 0.69 -20.60
N ALA A 133 3.59 1.45 -20.75
CA ALA A 133 4.52 1.72 -19.66
C ALA A 133 3.85 2.46 -18.48
N MET A 134 2.99 3.44 -18.77
CA MET A 134 2.24 4.17 -17.74
C MET A 134 1.28 3.29 -16.93
N ARG A 135 0.89 2.10 -17.42
CA ARG A 135 0.09 1.15 -16.63
C ARG A 135 0.90 0.38 -15.59
N ILE A 136 2.20 0.14 -15.85
CA ILE A 136 3.05 -0.72 -15.00
C ILE A 136 3.83 0.11 -13.97
N LEU A 137 4.17 1.36 -14.32
CA LEU A 137 4.90 2.25 -13.43
C LEU A 137 4.26 2.43 -12.03
N PRO A 138 2.92 2.51 -11.88
CA PRO A 138 2.30 2.59 -10.56
C PRO A 138 2.64 1.39 -9.66
N ASP A 139 2.63 0.16 -10.19
CA ASP A 139 2.90 -1.06 -9.42
C ASP A 139 4.36 -1.09 -8.94
N LEU A 140 5.31 -0.80 -9.83
CA LEU A 140 6.73 -0.66 -9.48
C LEU A 140 6.97 0.45 -8.45
N THR A 141 6.33 1.60 -8.65
CA THR A 141 6.46 2.74 -7.75
C THR A 141 5.92 2.41 -6.37
N TYR A 142 4.76 1.75 -6.31
CA TYR A 142 4.14 1.28 -5.06
C TYR A 142 5.08 0.34 -4.32
N TYR A 143 5.61 -0.69 -4.98
CA TYR A 143 6.54 -1.64 -4.39
C TYR A 143 7.76 -0.95 -3.74
N PHE A 144 8.45 -0.08 -4.49
CA PHE A 144 9.64 0.58 -3.98
C PHE A 144 9.32 1.62 -2.89
N ARG A 145 8.13 2.23 -2.93
CA ARG A 145 7.66 3.13 -1.87
C ARG A 145 7.43 2.38 -0.57
N GLU A 146 6.76 1.23 -0.60
CA GLU A 146 6.53 0.42 0.61
C GLU A 146 7.85 -0.14 1.17
N LYS A 147 8.78 -0.54 0.29
CA LYS A 147 10.14 -0.95 0.69
C LYS A 147 10.89 0.18 1.40
N GLU A 148 10.82 1.39 0.86
CA GLU A 148 11.45 2.56 1.47
C GLU A 148 10.77 2.98 2.78
N ARG A 149 9.45 2.85 2.88
CA ARG A 149 8.68 3.10 4.11
C ARG A 149 9.19 2.21 5.25
N ILE A 150 9.36 0.90 5.01
CA ILE A 150 9.94 -0.03 5.99
C ILE A 150 11.35 0.39 6.37
N ARG A 151 12.22 0.64 5.38
CA ARG A 151 13.62 1.03 5.63
C ARG A 151 13.72 2.29 6.48
N ARG A 152 12.88 3.30 6.21
CA ARG A 152 12.84 4.54 6.99
C ARG A 152 12.40 4.30 8.42
N PHE A 153 11.37 3.48 8.62
CA PHE A 153 10.92 3.10 9.96
C PHE A 153 12.02 2.38 10.74
N GLU A 154 12.65 1.36 10.14
CA GLU A 154 13.74 0.59 10.76
C GLU A 154 14.93 1.50 11.10
N THR A 155 15.30 2.42 10.20
CA THR A 155 16.37 3.38 10.46
C THR A 155 16.02 4.32 11.62
N ALA A 156 14.81 4.87 11.63
CA ALA A 156 14.35 5.82 12.65
C ALA A 156 14.15 5.18 14.03
N THR A 157 13.92 3.87 14.07
CA THR A 157 13.72 3.10 15.30
C THR A 157 14.94 2.26 15.70
N SER A 158 16.02 2.29 14.90
CA SER A 158 17.28 1.62 15.23
C SER A 158 18.00 2.32 16.39
N GLY A 159 17.79 1.82 17.60
CA GLY A 159 18.39 2.34 18.82
C GLY A 159 17.49 3.34 19.55
N ALA A 160 18.11 4.33 20.21
CA ALA A 160 17.35 5.30 20.98
C ALA A 160 16.62 6.28 20.05
N ILE A 161 15.29 6.22 20.03
CA ILE A 161 14.45 7.15 19.27
C ILE A 161 14.64 8.56 19.84
N ASP A 162 15.02 9.51 18.99
CA ASP A 162 15.18 10.92 19.37
C ASP A 162 13.83 11.62 19.62
N ILE A 163 13.87 12.81 20.20
CA ILE A 163 12.67 13.53 20.62
C ILE A 163 11.77 13.97 19.46
N GLU A 164 12.34 14.31 18.30
CA GLU A 164 11.58 14.73 17.13
C GLU A 164 10.86 13.52 16.53
N THR A 165 11.59 12.42 16.34
CA THR A 165 11.01 11.16 15.84
C THR A 165 9.91 10.64 16.77
N ARG A 166 10.07 10.72 18.09
CA ARG A 166 9.00 10.32 19.04
C ARG A 166 7.74 11.16 18.88
N ARG A 167 7.88 12.48 18.75
CA ARG A 167 6.74 13.38 18.55
C ARG A 167 6.03 13.09 17.24
N SER A 168 6.80 12.88 16.16
CA SER A 168 6.24 12.51 14.87
C SER A 168 5.49 11.18 14.93
N LEU A 169 6.06 10.16 15.59
CA LEU A 169 5.40 8.87 15.78
C LEU A 169 4.12 9.01 16.62
N ALA A 170 4.17 9.74 17.73
CA ALA A 170 2.99 9.97 18.58
C ALA A 170 1.85 10.65 17.82
N ASN A 171 2.15 11.65 16.98
CA ASN A 171 1.14 12.32 16.16
C ASN A 171 0.55 11.38 15.10
N LEU A 172 1.38 10.62 14.38
CA LEU A 172 0.89 9.66 13.38
C LEU A 172 0.00 8.59 14.00
N ILE A 173 0.41 8.10 15.16
CA ILE A 173 -0.32 7.11 15.96
C ILE A 173 -1.69 7.68 16.38
N LYS A 174 -1.75 8.93 16.86
CA LYS A 174 -3.02 9.62 17.14
C LYS A 174 -3.90 9.76 15.90
N ASP A 175 -3.35 10.28 14.81
CA ASP A 175 -4.10 10.48 13.56
C ASP A 175 -4.70 9.16 13.06
N MET A 176 -3.95 8.06 13.17
CA MET A 176 -4.42 6.72 12.79
C MET A 176 -5.63 6.26 13.62
N MET A 177 -5.67 6.55 14.92
CA MET A 177 -6.77 6.13 15.80
C MET A 177 -7.95 7.11 15.76
N GLU A 178 -7.71 8.39 15.48
CA GLU A 178 -8.78 9.38 15.31
C GLU A 178 -9.47 9.25 13.95
N SER A 179 -8.79 8.69 12.94
CA SER A 179 -9.36 8.37 11.63
C SER A 179 -10.49 7.32 11.69
N ASP A 180 -10.69 6.63 12.82
CA ASP A 180 -11.83 5.74 13.07
C ASP A 180 -13.18 6.50 13.25
N GLN A 181 -13.18 7.84 13.13
CA GLN A 181 -14.36 8.70 13.38
C GLN A 181 -14.92 9.41 12.14
N LEU A 182 -14.46 9.12 10.92
CA LEU A 182 -14.97 9.70 9.67
C LEU A 182 -15.59 8.65 8.75
#